data_AF-A0A957TAJ3-F1
#
_entry.id   AF-A0A957TAJ3-F1
#
_cell.length_a   1.000
_cell.length_b   1.000
_cell.length_c   1.000
_cell.angle_alpha   90.00
_cell.angle_beta   90.00
_cell.angle_gamma   90.00
#
_symmetry.space_group_name_H-M   'P 1'
#
loop_
_entity.id
_entity.type
_entity.pdbx_description
1 polymer ?
#
loop_
_entity_poly.entity_id
_entity_poly.type
_entity_poly.pdbx_seq_one_letter_code
_entity_poly.pdbx_strand_id
1 'polypeptide(L)'
;DEATATLFGGDRLWRYDFPFNETDRKLIAVEYADFGDAIAGKHPAEVDIEQGSRSVAVSYALMESGQSGQIVNVADVLAEKIGDYQASINTSLGI
;
A
#
# COMPACT_ATOMS: atom_id res chain seq x y z
N ASP A 1 -17.92 1.90 1.03
CA ASP A 1 -18.10 3.37 1.05
C ASP A 1 -19.00 3.80 -0.12
N GLU A 2 -19.47 5.05 -0.12
CA GLU A 2 -20.40 5.60 -1.13
C GLU A 2 -19.77 5.70 -2.54
N ALA A 3 -18.47 6.01 -2.62
CA ALA A 3 -17.77 6.13 -3.89
C ALA A 3 -17.65 4.76 -4.59
N THR A 4 -17.29 3.71 -3.84
CA THR A 4 -17.27 2.34 -4.37
C THR A 4 -18.65 1.90 -4.84
N ALA A 5 -19.69 2.14 -4.04
CA ALA A 5 -21.05 1.76 -4.41
C ALA A 5 -21.50 2.45 -5.70
N THR A 6 -21.18 3.74 -5.84
CA THR A 6 -21.50 4.55 -7.02
C THR A 6 -20.74 4.10 -8.26
N LEU A 7 -19.43 3.83 -8.15
CA LEU A 7 -18.57 3.51 -9.29
C LEU A 7 -18.74 2.07 -9.78
N PHE A 8 -19.05 1.15 -8.87
CA PHE A 8 -19.19 -0.27 -9.19
C PHE A 8 -20.65 -0.75 -9.24
N GLY A 9 -21.62 0.10 -8.88
CA GLY A 9 -23.05 -0.13 -9.10
C GLY A 9 -23.71 -1.07 -8.08
N GLY A 10 -23.25 -1.08 -6.83
CA GLY A 10 -23.85 -1.92 -5.80
C GLY A 10 -23.23 -1.77 -4.42
N ASP A 11 -24.03 -2.01 -3.38
CA ASP A 11 -23.58 -2.01 -2.00
C ASP A 11 -22.93 -3.35 -1.64
N ARG A 12 -21.73 -3.30 -1.02
CA ARG A 12 -20.97 -4.48 -0.57
C ARG A 12 -20.73 -5.52 -1.67
N LEU A 13 -20.33 -5.04 -2.84
CA LEU A 13 -19.93 -5.88 -3.97
C LEU A 13 -18.78 -6.81 -3.58
N TRP A 14 -18.94 -8.09 -3.89
CA TRP A 14 -17.89 -9.12 -3.75
C TRP A 14 -17.29 -9.52 -5.10
N ARG A 15 -17.88 -9.05 -6.21
CA ARG A 15 -17.45 -9.31 -7.58
C ARG A 15 -17.88 -8.16 -8.50
N TYR A 16 -17.02 -7.87 -9.47
CA TYR A 16 -17.30 -7.00 -10.61
C TYR A 16 -16.73 -7.63 -11.88
N ASP A 17 -17.20 -7.19 -13.04
CA ASP A 17 -16.71 -7.65 -14.34
C ASP A 17 -16.60 -6.44 -15.28
N PHE A 18 -15.40 -5.87 -15.36
CA PHE A 18 -15.06 -4.73 -16.18
C PHE A 18 -13.71 -4.99 -16.89
N PRO A 19 -13.46 -4.36 -18.05
CA PRO A 19 -12.14 -4.35 -18.66
C PRO A 19 -11.07 -3.79 -17.70
N PHE A 20 -9.83 -4.27 -17.79
CA PHE A 20 -8.74 -3.87 -16.90
C PHE A 20 -8.60 -2.35 -16.73
N ASN A 21 -8.57 -1.61 -17.84
CA ASN A 21 -8.45 -0.15 -17.83
C ASN A 21 -9.65 0.55 -17.18
N GLU A 22 -10.81 -0.10 -17.13
CA GLU A 22 -11.97 0.39 -16.40
C GLU A 22 -11.92 0.06 -14.92
N THR A 23 -11.54 -1.16 -14.56
CA THR A 23 -11.32 -1.53 -13.16
C THR A 23 -10.27 -0.62 -12.52
N ASP A 24 -9.12 -0.42 -13.18
CA ASP A 24 -8.00 0.37 -12.68
C ASP A 24 -8.40 1.82 -12.38
N ARG A 25 -8.99 2.54 -13.35
CA ARG A 25 -9.44 3.92 -13.14
C ARG A 25 -10.53 4.05 -12.08
N LYS A 26 -11.39 3.03 -11.91
CA LYS A 26 -12.43 3.03 -10.87
C LYS A 26 -11.82 2.85 -9.48
N LEU A 27 -10.85 1.95 -9.32
CA LEU A 27 -10.15 1.76 -8.05
C LEU A 27 -9.40 3.04 -7.65
N ILE A 28 -8.64 3.64 -8.57
CA ILE A 28 -7.95 4.92 -8.32
C ILE A 28 -8.93 6.02 -7.92
N ALA A 29 -10.11 6.09 -8.55
CA ALA A 29 -11.13 7.07 -8.20
C ALA A 29 -11.71 6.86 -6.79
N VAL A 30 -11.88 5.61 -6.34
CA VAL A 30 -12.27 5.28 -4.96
C VAL A 30 -11.19 5.74 -3.98
N GLU A 31 -9.92 5.43 -4.25
CA GLU A 31 -8.79 5.82 -3.40
C GLU A 31 -8.68 7.34 -3.26
N TYR A 32 -8.89 8.09 -4.34
CA TYR A 32 -8.91 9.56 -4.28
C TYR A 32 -10.11 10.11 -3.51
N ALA A 33 -11.27 9.46 -3.60
CA ALA A 33 -12.45 9.87 -2.84
C ALA A 33 -12.22 9.67 -1.33
N ASP A 34 -11.70 8.52 -0.91
CA ASP A 34 -11.32 8.24 0.48
C ASP A 34 -10.32 9.29 0.99
N PHE A 35 -9.25 9.53 0.23
CA PHE A 35 -8.22 10.48 0.64
C PHE A 35 -8.74 11.92 0.74
N GLY A 36 -9.58 12.33 -0.21
CA GLY A 36 -10.23 13.64 -0.19
C GLY A 36 -11.15 13.83 1.02
N ASP A 37 -11.94 12.81 1.35
CA ASP A 37 -12.83 12.83 2.50
C ASP A 37 -12.08 12.78 3.83
N ALA A 38 -10.94 12.08 3.88
CA ALA A 38 -10.02 12.09 5.01
C ALA A 38 -9.40 13.47 5.25
N ILE A 39 -8.93 14.14 4.19
CA ILE A 39 -8.43 15.52 4.27
C ILE A 39 -9.53 16.48 4.74
N ALA A 40 -10.77 16.28 4.29
CA ALA A 40 -11.93 17.06 4.70
C ALA A 40 -12.40 16.75 6.14
N GLY A 41 -11.79 15.78 6.82
CA GLY A 41 -12.11 15.40 8.19
C GLY A 41 -13.43 14.64 8.35
N LYS A 42 -13.94 14.03 7.27
CA LYS A 42 -15.18 13.24 7.33
C LYS A 42 -14.97 11.89 8.02
N HIS A 43 -13.81 11.28 7.83
CA HIS A 43 -13.35 10.05 8.48
C HIS A 43 -11.82 9.97 8.46
N PRO A 44 -11.18 9.07 9.22
CA PRO A 44 -9.77 8.73 9.01
C PRO A 44 -9.56 8.12 7.62
N ALA A 45 -8.34 8.21 7.08
CA ALA A 45 -7.99 7.48 5.85
C ALA A 45 -8.16 5.97 6.05
N GLU A 46 -8.66 5.26 5.03
CA GLU A 46 -8.85 3.81 5.11
C GLU A 46 -7.53 3.05 5.26
N VAL A 47 -6.45 3.58 4.68
CA VAL A 47 -5.08 3.09 4.85
C VAL A 47 -4.23 4.18 5.50
N ASP A 48 -3.85 3.95 6.76
CA ASP A 48 -3.03 4.90 7.50
C ASP A 48 -1.52 4.66 7.32
N ILE A 49 -0.72 5.49 8.00
CA ILE A 49 0.75 5.41 7.95
C ILE A 49 1.28 4.07 8.50
N GLU A 50 0.62 3.46 9.49
CA GLU A 50 1.07 2.20 10.07
C GLU A 50 0.84 1.05 9.08
N GLN A 51 -0.38 0.97 8.54
CA GLN A 51 -0.75 -0.04 7.54
C GLN A 51 0.08 0.10 6.26
N GLY A 52 0.24 1.32 5.76
CA GLY A 52 1.05 1.61 4.57
C GLY A 52 2.51 1.24 4.76
N SER A 53 3.13 1.72 5.84
CA SER A 53 4.55 1.44 6.13
C SER A 53 4.81 -0.04 6.34
N ARG A 54 3.91 -0.74 7.06
CA ARG A 54 4.03 -2.18 7.26
C ARG A 54 3.90 -2.97 5.95
N SER A 55 3.01 -2.55 5.05
CA SER A 55 2.84 -3.20 3.74
C SER A 55 4.10 -3.08 2.88
N VAL A 56 4.74 -1.91 2.88
CA VAL A 56 6.04 -1.71 2.21
C VAL A 56 7.13 -2.55 2.89
N ALA A 57 7.18 -2.56 4.23
CA ALA A 57 8.17 -3.33 4.99
C ALA A 57 8.09 -4.84 4.72
N VAL A 58 6.90 -5.38 4.43
CA VAL A 58 6.76 -6.80 4.01
C VAL A 58 7.49 -7.06 2.69
N SER A 59 7.29 -6.20 1.69
CA SER A 59 7.99 -6.33 0.40
C SER A 59 9.50 -6.24 0.58
N TYR A 60 9.97 -5.31 1.42
CA TYR A 60 11.39 -5.17 1.74
C TYR A 60 11.94 -6.35 2.52
N ALA A 61 11.19 -6.92 3.46
CA ALA A 61 11.60 -8.10 4.20
C ALA A 61 11.87 -9.31 3.29
N LEU A 62 11.12 -9.46 2.20
CA LEU A 62 11.41 -10.49 1.20
C LEU A 62 12.77 -10.25 0.52
N MET A 63 13.08 -9.00 0.19
CA MET A 63 14.35 -8.63 -0.44
C MET A 63 15.53 -8.77 0.53
N GLU A 64 15.38 -8.32 1.78
CA GLU A 64 16.40 -8.46 2.83
C GLU A 64 16.67 -9.93 3.17
N SER A 65 15.63 -10.77 3.21
CA SER A 65 15.80 -12.22 3.38
C SER A 65 16.55 -12.85 2.20
N GLY A 66 16.23 -12.43 0.98
CA GLY A 66 16.94 -12.89 -0.23
C GLY A 66 18.41 -12.48 -0.24
N GLN A 67 18.72 -11.25 0.18
CA GLN A 67 20.08 -10.71 0.23
C GLN A 67 20.93 -11.38 1.32
N SER A 68 20.36 -11.58 2.51
CA SER A 68 21.07 -12.15 3.67
C SER A 68 21.10 -13.68 3.70
N GLY A 69 20.18 -14.34 2.99
CA GLY A 69 19.96 -15.79 3.08
C GLY A 69 19.42 -16.24 4.44
N GLN A 70 18.88 -15.34 5.25
CA GLN A 70 18.36 -15.61 6.59
C GLN A 70 16.86 -15.32 6.69
N ILE A 71 16.22 -15.90 7.70
CA ILE A 71 14.86 -15.50 8.10
C ILE A 71 14.94 -14.13 8.77
N VAL A 72 14.08 -13.21 8.35
CA VAL A 72 14.01 -11.83 8.90
C VAL A 72 12.65 -11.56 9.52
N ASN A 73 12.61 -10.67 10.50
CA ASN A 73 11.36 -10.17 11.08
C ASN A 73 10.98 -8.85 10.39
N VAL A 74 9.74 -8.75 9.91
CA VAL A 74 9.21 -7.52 9.28
C VAL A 74 9.33 -6.31 10.23
N ALA A 75 9.18 -6.51 11.54
CA ALA A 75 9.32 -5.43 12.51
C ALA A 75 10.75 -4.88 12.58
N ASP A 76 11.77 -5.70 12.33
CA ASP A 76 13.17 -5.26 12.32
C ASP A 76 13.52 -4.50 11.03
N VAL A 77 12.89 -4.86 9.90
CA VAL A 77 12.97 -4.09 8.65
C VAL A 77 12.27 -2.74 8.78
N LEU A 78 11.05 -2.74 9.34
CA LEU A 78 10.28 -1.51 9.59
C LEU A 78 11.00 -0.55 10.55
N ALA A 79 11.74 -1.10 11.52
CA ALA A 79 12.56 -0.34 12.46
C ALA A 79 13.98 -0.03 11.94
N GLU A 80 14.25 -0.30 10.65
CA GLU A 80 15.54 -0.07 9.99
C GLU A 80 16.75 -0.75 10.67
N LYS A 81 16.52 -1.85 11.39
CA LYS A 81 17.62 -2.66 11.95
C LYS A 81 18.23 -3.60 10.92
N ILE A 82 17.48 -3.90 9.85
CA ILE A 82 17.91 -4.70 8.71
C ILE A 82 17.61 -3.86 7.46
N GLY A 83 18.62 -3.61 6.65
CA GLY A 83 18.52 -2.69 5.51
C GLY A 83 19.65 -2.84 4.50
N ASP A 84 20.30 -4.01 4.42
CA ASP A 84 21.46 -4.22 3.56
C ASP A 84 21.08 -4.13 2.08
N TYR A 85 19.92 -4.70 1.71
CA TYR A 85 19.37 -4.55 0.37
C TYR A 85 19.06 -3.08 0.06
N GLN A 86 18.34 -2.38 0.95
CA GLN A 86 18.02 -0.96 0.77
C GLN A 86 19.27 -0.05 0.75
N ALA A 87 20.32 -0.39 1.51
CA ALA A 87 21.55 0.41 1.60
C ALA A 87 22.26 0.55 0.25
N SER A 88 22.24 -0.51 -0.58
CA SER A 88 22.80 -0.46 -1.93
C SER A 88 22.05 0.53 -2.84
N ILE A 89 20.72 0.58 -2.69
CA ILE A 89 19.84 1.49 -3.43
C ILE A 89 20.07 2.93 -2.96
N ASN A 90 20.09 3.16 -1.65
CA ASN A 90 20.39 4.47 -1.04
C ASN A 90 21.71 5.02 -1.57
N THR A 91 22.77 4.21 -1.54
CA THR A 91 24.09 4.58 -2.07
C THR A 91 24.01 4.98 -3.56
N SER A 92 23.25 4.25 -4.37
CA SER A 92 23.08 4.57 -5.80
C SER A 92 22.28 5.86 -6.05
N LEU A 93 21.38 6.21 -5.14
CA LEU A 93 20.55 7.41 -5.18
C LEU A 93 21.21 8.62 -4.49
N GLY A 94 22.31 8.41 -3.76
CA GLY A 94 23.02 9.45 -3.02
C GLY A 94 22.26 9.95 -1.78
N ILE A 95 21.46 9.08 -1.17
CA ILE A 95 20.73 9.33 0.09
C ILE A 95 21.25 8.45 1.22
#